data_AF-A0A521UND8-F1
#
_entry.id   AF-A0A521UND8-F1
#
_cell.length_a   1.000
_cell.length_b   1.000
_cell.length_c   1.000
_cell.angle_alpha   90.00
_cell.angle_beta   90.00
_cell.angle_gamma   90.00
#
_symmetry.space_group_name_H-M   'P 1'
#
loop_
_entity.id
_entity.type
_entity.pdbx_description
1 polymer ?
#
loop_
_entity_poly.entity_id
_entity_poly.type
_entity_poly.pdbx_seq_one_letter_code
_entity_poly.pdbx_strand_id
1 'polypeptide(L)'
;MATRLHPLASAVTVDLSHGRIELKTPSVDRAVAVPTVWLARAIAALGDELVPLARSLADSVANDAAIILDGTADPTPEEVAYAIALALGQRGLGTCAFERFGDALTLLWNSPPSTHADFHRFAATLVSQVVSEVTRVQTHAAVLSTHPDGITLFLGSEAACELVRERAGRGEPGPQILATLLGGASA
;
A
#
# COMPACT_ATOMS: atom_id res chain seq x y z
N MET A 1 26.54 2.74 16.43
CA MET A 1 25.34 3.48 16.89
C MET A 1 24.17 2.52 16.81
N ALA A 2 23.49 2.25 17.92
CA ALA A 2 22.32 1.37 17.91
C ALA A 2 21.10 2.19 17.48
N THR A 3 20.53 1.87 16.33
CA THR A 3 19.25 2.40 15.86
C THR A 3 18.20 2.02 16.91
N ARG A 4 17.76 3.00 17.70
CA ARG A 4 16.62 2.80 18.60
C ARG A 4 15.38 2.82 17.72
N LEU A 5 15.04 1.67 17.14
CA LEU A 5 13.65 1.40 16.77
C LEU A 5 12.83 1.68 18.04
N HIS A 6 11.96 2.69 17.99
CA HIS A 6 11.06 2.99 19.09
C HIS A 6 10.36 1.68 19.48
N PRO A 7 10.40 1.26 20.77
CA PRO A 7 9.67 0.08 21.19
C PRO A 7 8.20 0.32 20.83
N LEU A 8 7.65 -0.57 20.00
CA LEU A 8 6.27 -0.60 19.54
C LEU A 8 5.32 -0.60 20.76
N ALA A 9 5.06 0.57 21.31
CA ALA A 9 4.08 0.76 22.35
C ALA A 9 2.71 0.61 21.67
N SER A 10 2.17 -0.62 21.70
CA SER A 10 0.86 -1.04 21.16
C SER A 10 0.14 0.08 20.40
N ALA A 11 0.33 0.13 19.08
CA ALA A 11 -0.23 1.16 18.20
C ALA A 11 -1.77 1.24 18.27
N VAL A 12 -2.40 0.22 18.85
CA VAL A 12 -3.83 0.13 19.10
C VAL A 12 -4.07 -0.09 20.59
N THR A 13 -5.00 0.67 21.17
CA THR A 13 -5.57 0.42 22.51
C THR A 13 -7.01 -0.01 22.32
N VAL A 14 -7.38 -1.15 22.91
CA VAL A 14 -8.75 -1.69 22.82
C VAL A 14 -9.35 -1.77 24.22
N ASP A 15 -10.42 -1.02 24.42
CA ASP A 15 -11.24 -1.03 25.62
C ASP A 15 -12.61 -1.63 25.27
N LEU A 16 -12.66 -2.97 25.31
CA LEU A 16 -13.83 -3.75 24.93
C LEU A 16 -15.05 -3.47 25.81
N SER A 17 -14.83 -3.19 27.10
CA SER A 17 -15.87 -2.82 28.07
C SER A 17 -16.67 -1.59 27.65
N HIS A 18 -16.02 -0.66 26.95
CA HIS A 18 -16.63 0.58 26.47
C HIS A 18 -16.76 0.62 24.94
N GLY A 19 -16.53 -0.50 24.24
CA GLY A 19 -16.61 -0.59 22.78
C GLY A 19 -15.65 0.36 22.06
N ARG A 20 -14.49 0.65 22.65
CA ARG A 20 -13.60 1.72 22.19
C ARG A 20 -12.29 1.15 21.64
N ILE A 21 -11.90 1.64 20.47
CA ILE A 21 -10.62 1.36 19.84
C ILE A 21 -9.95 2.71 19.61
N GLU A 22 -8.72 2.86 20.09
CA GLU A 22 -7.93 4.07 19.91
C GLU A 22 -6.65 3.68 19.17
N LEU A 23 -6.30 4.47 18.15
CA LEU A 23 -4.99 4.36 17.52
C LEU A 23 -4.07 5.32 18.24
N LYS A 24 -2.88 4.87 18.63
CA LYS A 24 -1.84 5.75 19.17
C LYS A 24 -1.15 6.49 18.02
N THR A 25 -1.93 7.17 17.20
CA THR A 25 -1.43 8.10 16.19
C THR A 25 -1.82 9.52 16.60
N PRO A 26 -1.03 10.55 16.25
CA PRO A 26 -1.31 11.96 16.59
C PRO A 26 -2.61 12.51 16.00
N SER A 27 -3.22 11.79 15.05
CA SER A 27 -4.31 12.27 14.21
C SER A 27 -5.66 11.57 14.44
N VAL A 28 -5.70 10.45 15.18
CA VAL A 28 -6.92 9.64 15.31
C VAL A 28 -7.18 9.22 16.77
N ASP A 29 -8.02 10.00 17.47
CA ASP A 29 -8.43 9.69 18.85
C ASP A 29 -9.40 8.49 18.95
N ARG A 30 -10.08 8.11 17.85
CA ARG A 30 -11.05 7.00 17.83
C ARG A 30 -11.06 6.26 16.50
N ALA A 31 -11.00 4.94 16.57
CA ALA A 31 -11.12 4.04 15.43
C ALA A 31 -12.35 3.13 15.57
N VAL A 32 -12.82 2.65 14.42
CA VAL A 32 -13.88 1.65 14.32
C VAL A 32 -13.32 0.44 13.59
N ALA A 33 -13.43 -0.74 14.21
CA ALA A 33 -13.13 -1.99 13.53
C ALA A 33 -14.29 -2.33 12.59
N VAL A 34 -13.99 -2.39 11.29
CA VAL A 34 -14.96 -2.78 10.26
C VAL A 34 -14.64 -4.20 9.83
N PRO A 35 -15.60 -5.15 9.87
CA PRO A 35 -15.40 -6.48 9.34
C PRO A 35 -14.98 -6.42 7.86
N THR A 36 -13.93 -7.15 7.49
CA THR A 36 -13.38 -7.15 6.13
C THR A 36 -14.43 -7.46 5.07
N VAL A 37 -15.38 -8.36 5.36
CA VAL A 37 -16.50 -8.69 4.47
C VAL A 37 -17.41 -7.48 4.19
N TRP A 38 -17.57 -6.55 5.13
CA TRP A 38 -18.34 -5.32 4.91
C TRP A 38 -17.55 -4.35 4.04
N LEU A 39 -16.24 -4.22 4.26
CA LEU A 39 -15.38 -3.40 3.44
C LEU A 39 -15.36 -3.90 1.98
N ALA A 40 -15.20 -5.21 1.77
CA ALA A 40 -15.26 -5.80 0.42
C ALA A 40 -16.59 -5.50 -0.29
N ARG A 41 -17.72 -5.57 0.42
CA ARG A 41 -19.05 -5.25 -0.12
C ARG A 41 -19.21 -3.76 -0.41
N ALA A 42 -18.75 -2.89 0.49
CA ALA A 42 -18.75 -1.44 0.28
C ALA A 42 -17.93 -1.09 -0.95
N ILE A 43 -16.77 -1.72 -1.12
CA ILE A 43 -15.90 -1.49 -2.27
C ILE A 43 -16.59 -1.88 -3.57
N ALA A 44 -17.21 -3.06 -3.62
CA ALA A 44 -17.99 -3.49 -4.79
C ALA A 44 -19.18 -2.55 -5.10
N ALA A 45 -19.78 -1.91 -4.09
CA ALA A 45 -20.93 -1.02 -4.25
C ALA A 45 -20.55 0.42 -4.65
N LEU A 46 -19.35 0.89 -4.30
CA LEU A 46 -18.92 2.28 -4.49
C LEU A 46 -18.49 2.59 -5.93
N GLY A 47 -18.02 1.60 -6.70
CA GLY A 47 -17.60 1.81 -8.09
C GLY A 47 -16.55 2.92 -8.22
N ASP A 48 -16.86 3.98 -8.98
CA ASP A 48 -15.95 5.12 -9.20
C ASP A 48 -15.67 5.97 -7.94
N GLU A 49 -16.55 5.92 -6.93
CA GLU A 49 -16.38 6.62 -5.65
C GLU A 49 -15.23 6.03 -4.80
N LEU A 50 -14.68 4.88 -5.22
CA LEU A 50 -13.50 4.28 -4.59
C LEU A 50 -12.23 5.13 -4.70
N VAL A 51 -12.08 5.90 -5.78
CA VAL A 51 -10.86 6.67 -6.03
C VAL A 51 -10.71 7.81 -5.01
N PRO A 52 -11.74 8.65 -4.74
CA PRO A 52 -11.70 9.61 -3.65
C PRO A 52 -11.40 8.97 -2.29
N LEU A 53 -12.01 7.82 -1.98
CA LEU A 53 -11.77 7.10 -0.73
C LEU A 53 -10.31 6.64 -0.61
N ALA A 54 -9.74 6.09 -1.68
CA ALA A 54 -8.34 5.67 -1.72
C ALA A 54 -7.39 6.83 -1.43
N ARG A 55 -7.67 8.02 -1.97
CA ARG A 55 -6.86 9.23 -1.73
C ARG A 55 -6.94 9.70 -0.29
N SER A 56 -8.13 9.80 0.28
CA SER A 56 -8.30 10.19 1.69
C SER A 56 -7.61 9.22 2.65
N LEU A 57 -7.68 7.92 2.36
CA LEU A 57 -6.94 6.91 3.13
C LEU A 57 -5.42 7.02 2.91
N ALA A 58 -4.97 7.35 1.70
CA ALA A 58 -3.56 7.51 1.39
C ALA A 58 -2.92 8.61 2.22
N ASP A 59 -3.57 9.78 2.34
CA ASP A 59 -3.07 10.89 3.15
C ASP A 59 -2.90 10.47 4.61
N SER A 60 -3.86 9.69 5.11
CA SER A 60 -3.84 9.17 6.48
C SER A 60 -2.70 8.16 6.70
N VAL A 61 -2.48 7.25 5.74
CA VAL A 61 -1.37 6.27 5.78
C VAL A 61 -0.02 6.95 5.63
N ALA A 62 0.09 7.95 4.75
CA ALA A 62 1.33 8.71 4.55
C ALA A 62 1.72 9.50 5.80
N ASN A 63 0.75 10.08 6.50
CA ASN A 63 0.98 10.71 7.79
C ASN A 63 1.50 9.70 8.83
N ASP A 64 0.86 8.53 8.93
CA ASP A 64 1.33 7.48 9.86
C ASP A 64 2.76 7.03 9.53
N ALA A 65 3.09 6.87 8.26
CA ALA A 65 4.46 6.56 7.82
C ALA A 65 5.45 7.68 8.18
N ALA A 66 5.07 8.95 8.01
CA ALA A 66 5.90 10.09 8.40
C ALA A 66 6.17 10.12 9.91
N ILE A 67 5.18 9.76 10.73
CA ILE A 67 5.34 9.64 12.19
C ILE A 67 6.27 8.49 12.56
N ILE A 68 6.18 7.36 11.86
CA ILE A 68 7.09 6.22 12.06
C ILE A 68 8.54 6.63 11.74
N LEU A 69 8.73 7.48 10.72
CA LEU A 69 10.03 8.00 10.32
C LEU A 69 10.52 9.17 11.20
N ASP A 70 9.68 9.70 12.09
CA ASP A 70 10.00 10.89 12.90
C ASP A 70 11.30 10.70 13.69
N GLY A 71 12.15 11.73 13.66
CA GLY A 71 13.50 11.70 14.23
C GLY A 71 14.59 11.11 13.32
N THR A 72 14.27 10.64 12.10
CA THR A 72 15.24 10.16 11.11
C THR A 72 15.60 11.28 10.12
N ALA A 73 16.82 11.81 10.20
CA ALA A 73 17.21 13.00 9.44
C ALA A 73 17.36 12.76 7.91
N ASP A 74 17.46 11.50 7.47
CA ASP A 74 17.55 11.11 6.06
C ASP A 74 17.24 9.60 5.93
N PRO A 75 15.96 9.20 5.86
CA PRO A 75 15.60 7.79 5.92
C PRO A 75 16.03 7.05 4.65
N THR A 76 16.56 5.83 4.80
CA THR A 76 16.91 4.99 3.65
C THR A 76 15.66 4.50 2.91
N PRO A 77 15.76 4.09 1.63
CA PRO A 77 14.62 3.50 0.91
C PRO A 77 13.97 2.32 1.64
N GLU A 78 14.77 1.50 2.34
CA GLU A 78 14.29 0.38 3.15
C GLU A 78 13.52 0.86 4.39
N GLU A 79 13.97 1.93 5.05
CA GLU A 79 13.26 2.53 6.18
C GLU A 79 11.91 3.13 5.74
N VAL A 80 11.88 3.79 4.57
CA VAL A 80 10.65 4.31 3.97
C VAL A 80 9.69 3.17 3.61
N ALA A 81 10.19 2.12 2.96
CA ALA A 81 9.41 0.93 2.62
C ALA A 81 8.83 0.26 3.88
N TYR A 82 9.65 0.14 4.93
CA TYR A 82 9.22 -0.38 6.22
C TYR A 82 8.13 0.48 6.86
N ALA A 83 8.31 1.81 6.87
CA ALA A 83 7.33 2.74 7.45
C ALA A 83 5.98 2.67 6.74
N ILE A 84 5.98 2.61 5.41
CA ILE A 84 4.75 2.46 4.61
C ILE A 84 4.08 1.11 4.90
N ALA A 85 4.84 0.02 4.90
CA ALA A 85 4.31 -1.32 5.19
C ALA A 85 3.70 -1.40 6.60
N LEU A 86 4.37 -0.78 7.58
CA LEU A 86 3.90 -0.73 8.95
C LEU A 86 2.63 0.14 9.08
N ALA A 87 2.56 1.29 8.43
CA ALA A 87 1.40 2.17 8.42
C ALA A 87 0.15 1.47 7.83
N LEU A 88 0.31 0.73 6.73
CA LEU A 88 -0.76 -0.10 6.17
C LEU A 88 -1.19 -1.21 7.14
N GLY A 89 -0.23 -1.90 7.76
CA GLY A 89 -0.49 -2.95 8.75
C GLY A 89 -1.22 -2.45 10.00
N GLN A 90 -0.85 -1.28 10.53
CA GLN A 90 -1.50 -0.66 11.69
C GLN A 90 -2.98 -0.34 11.45
N ARG A 91 -3.36 -0.11 10.19
CA ARG A 91 -4.76 0.11 9.79
C ARG A 91 -5.53 -1.17 9.45
N GLY A 92 -4.92 -2.34 9.63
CA GLY A 92 -5.54 -3.63 9.33
C GLY A 92 -5.77 -3.83 7.84
N LEU A 93 -4.99 -3.16 6.98
CA LEU A 93 -5.13 -3.27 5.53
C LEU A 93 -4.42 -4.50 4.95
N GLY A 94 -3.85 -5.38 5.79
CA GLY A 94 -3.02 -6.51 5.36
C GLY A 94 -1.54 -6.25 5.61
N THR A 95 -0.68 -7.17 5.17
CA THR A 95 0.77 -7.05 5.30
C THR A 95 1.39 -6.75 3.95
N CYS A 96 2.28 -5.76 3.91
CA CYS A 96 2.95 -5.36 2.68
C CYS A 96 4.45 -5.62 2.77
N ALA A 97 5.05 -6.00 1.64
CA ALA A 97 6.49 -6.08 1.47
C ALA A 97 6.87 -5.41 0.16
N PHE A 98 7.97 -4.66 0.16
CA PHE A 98 8.54 -4.11 -1.06
C PHE A 98 9.63 -5.04 -1.57
N GLU A 99 9.54 -5.40 -2.85
CA GLU A 99 10.54 -6.24 -3.50
C GLU A 99 11.08 -5.55 -4.74
N ARG A 100 12.40 -5.68 -4.93
CA ARG A 100 13.10 -5.16 -6.11
C ARG A 100 13.38 -6.30 -7.08
N PHE A 101 12.98 -6.12 -8.33
CA PHE A 101 13.29 -7.02 -9.44
C PHE A 101 14.05 -6.23 -10.51
N GLY A 102 15.37 -6.37 -10.58
CA GLY A 102 16.19 -5.47 -11.40
C GLY A 102 16.03 -4.03 -10.91
N ASP A 103 15.56 -3.12 -11.77
CA ASP A 103 15.22 -1.73 -11.40
C ASP A 103 13.72 -1.50 -11.17
N ALA A 104 12.90 -2.55 -11.30
CA ALA A 104 11.49 -2.48 -10.98
C ALA A 104 11.28 -2.59 -9.47
N LEU A 105 10.45 -1.70 -8.91
CA LEU A 105 9.94 -1.82 -7.56
C LEU A 105 8.55 -2.43 -7.60
N THR A 106 8.33 -3.44 -6.75
CA THR A 106 7.02 -4.06 -6.57
C THR A 106 6.61 -4.00 -5.11
N LEU A 107 5.30 -3.94 -4.88
CA LEU A 107 4.70 -4.12 -3.57
C LEU A 107 3.90 -5.44 -3.58
N LEU A 108 4.30 -6.37 -2.73
CA LEU A 108 3.53 -7.55 -2.39
C LEU A 108 2.56 -7.19 -1.28
N TRP A 109 1.27 -7.28 -1.56
CA TRP A 109 0.20 -7.03 -0.61
C TRP A 109 -0.48 -8.34 -0.24
N ASN A 110 -0.13 -8.86 0.94
CA ASN A 110 -0.68 -10.09 1.48
C ASN A 110 -1.90 -9.81 2.37
N SER A 111 -2.92 -10.65 2.24
CA SER A 111 -4.21 -10.53 2.93
C SER A 111 -4.86 -9.13 2.80
N PRO A 112 -4.98 -8.57 1.58
CA PRO A 112 -5.68 -7.31 1.38
C PRO A 112 -7.16 -7.45 1.76
N PRO A 113 -7.86 -6.34 2.02
CA PRO A 113 -9.29 -6.37 2.34
C PRO A 113 -10.18 -7.05 1.30
N SER A 114 -9.72 -7.10 0.05
CA SER A 114 -10.38 -7.80 -1.04
C SER A 114 -9.37 -8.11 -2.14
N THR A 115 -9.60 -9.21 -2.86
CA THR A 115 -8.88 -9.55 -4.10
C THR A 115 -9.76 -9.36 -5.35
N HIS A 116 -10.98 -8.86 -5.19
CA HIS A 116 -11.93 -8.58 -6.28
C HIS A 116 -11.36 -7.54 -7.27
N ALA A 117 -11.74 -7.63 -8.55
CA ALA A 117 -11.22 -6.75 -9.60
C ALA A 117 -11.42 -5.25 -9.28
N ASP A 118 -12.56 -4.86 -8.72
CA ASP A 118 -12.83 -3.47 -8.34
C ASP A 118 -11.88 -2.94 -7.25
N PHE A 119 -11.34 -3.84 -6.42
CA PHE A 119 -10.34 -3.49 -5.41
C PHE A 119 -8.99 -3.13 -6.05
N HIS A 120 -8.68 -3.63 -7.25
CA HIS A 120 -7.37 -3.41 -7.88
C HIS A 120 -7.11 -1.95 -8.19
N ARG A 121 -8.15 -1.22 -8.63
CA ARG A 121 -8.06 0.24 -8.87
C ARG A 121 -7.87 1.01 -7.58
N PHE A 122 -8.58 0.61 -6.52
CA PHE A 122 -8.42 1.17 -5.18
C PHE A 122 -6.99 0.94 -4.66
N ALA A 123 -6.49 -0.29 -4.73
CA ALA A 123 -5.16 -0.67 -4.26
C ALA A 123 -4.06 0.09 -5.01
N ALA A 124 -4.14 0.17 -6.34
CA ALA A 124 -3.19 0.91 -7.15
C ALA A 124 -3.20 2.40 -6.79
N THR A 125 -4.39 3.02 -6.68
CA THR A 125 -4.51 4.44 -6.31
C THR A 125 -3.97 4.73 -4.91
N LEU A 126 -4.31 3.88 -3.93
CA LEU A 126 -3.85 4.03 -2.56
C LEU A 126 -2.33 3.95 -2.50
N VAL A 127 -1.74 2.88 -3.04
CA VAL A 127 -0.29 2.66 -2.94
C VAL A 127 0.48 3.73 -3.69
N SER A 128 0.06 4.11 -4.90
CA SER A 128 0.73 5.16 -5.67
C SER A 128 0.75 6.47 -4.90
N GLN A 129 -0.38 6.85 -4.30
CA GLN A 129 -0.50 8.10 -3.55
C GLN A 129 0.32 8.05 -2.26
N VAL A 130 0.26 6.95 -1.49
CA VAL A 130 1.06 6.80 -0.26
C VAL A 130 2.56 6.90 -0.58
N VAL A 131 3.04 6.15 -1.57
CA VAL A 131 4.45 6.17 -1.94
C VAL A 131 4.86 7.57 -2.40
N SER A 132 4.02 8.24 -3.21
CA SER A 132 4.30 9.61 -3.65
C SER A 132 4.35 10.64 -2.53
N GLU A 133 3.42 10.57 -1.58
CA GLU A 133 3.41 11.51 -0.47
C GLU A 133 4.60 11.33 0.46
N VAL A 134 4.96 10.09 0.77
CA VAL A 134 6.08 9.80 1.69
C VAL A 134 7.44 10.08 1.03
N THR A 135 7.61 9.72 -0.25
CA THR A 135 8.89 9.89 -0.96
C THR A 135 9.06 11.25 -1.63
N ARG A 136 7.98 12.02 -1.79
CA ARG A 136 7.92 13.23 -2.64
C ARG A 136 8.27 12.97 -4.11
N VAL A 137 8.22 11.71 -4.55
CA VAL A 137 8.44 11.31 -5.94
C VAL A 137 7.11 10.87 -6.56
N GLN A 138 6.75 11.48 -7.68
CA GLN A 138 5.57 11.06 -8.42
C GLN A 138 5.71 9.59 -8.84
N THR A 139 4.80 8.76 -8.36
CA THR A 139 4.81 7.31 -8.50
C THR A 139 3.43 6.88 -8.98
N HIS A 140 3.40 5.96 -9.94
CA HIS A 140 2.19 5.31 -10.41
C HIS A 140 2.24 3.84 -10.00
N ALA A 141 1.06 3.23 -9.87
CA ALA A 141 0.95 1.82 -9.60
C ALA A 141 0.04 1.11 -10.61
N ALA A 142 0.35 -0.17 -10.83
CA ALA A 142 -0.49 -1.09 -11.60
C ALA A 142 -0.48 -2.46 -10.93
N VAL A 143 -1.62 -3.14 -10.91
CA VAL A 143 -1.66 -4.55 -10.48
C VAL A 143 -0.93 -5.39 -11.52
N LEU A 144 0.17 -6.02 -11.08
CA LEU A 144 1.00 -6.90 -11.88
C LEU A 144 0.44 -8.32 -11.92
N SER A 145 -0.03 -8.80 -10.77
CA SER A 145 -0.61 -10.12 -10.62
C SER A 145 -1.49 -10.23 -9.38
N THR A 146 -2.41 -11.18 -9.40
CA THR A 146 -3.23 -11.55 -8.25
C THR A 146 -3.05 -13.03 -7.94
N HIS A 147 -3.09 -13.36 -6.66
CA HIS A 147 -3.06 -14.73 -6.13
C HIS A 147 -4.11 -14.85 -5.01
N PRO A 148 -4.52 -16.07 -4.60
CA PRO A 148 -5.66 -16.26 -3.71
C PRO A 148 -5.64 -15.39 -2.45
N ASP A 149 -4.45 -15.16 -1.89
CA ASP A 149 -4.25 -14.45 -0.62
C ASP A 149 -3.60 -13.07 -0.80
N GLY A 150 -3.55 -12.49 -2.00
CA GLY A 150 -2.95 -11.17 -2.16
C GLY A 150 -2.90 -10.57 -3.55
N ILE A 151 -2.22 -9.44 -3.65
CA ILE A 151 -2.03 -8.67 -4.89
C ILE A 151 -0.57 -8.24 -4.98
N THR A 152 0.04 -8.36 -6.15
CA THR A 152 1.34 -7.76 -6.46
C THR A 152 1.11 -6.50 -7.29
N LEU A 153 1.63 -5.37 -6.83
CA LEU A 153 1.61 -4.11 -7.56
C LEU A 153 3.00 -3.78 -8.07
N PHE A 154 3.09 -3.36 -9.33
CA PHE A 154 4.25 -2.68 -9.88
C PHE A 154 4.19 -1.19 -9.55
N LEU A 155 5.32 -0.60 -9.19
CA LEU A 155 5.49 0.82 -8.90
C LEU A 155 6.49 1.44 -9.88
N GLY A 156 6.11 2.52 -10.55
CA GLY A 156 6.97 3.16 -11.53
C GLY A 156 6.33 4.36 -12.23
N SER A 157 6.79 4.65 -13.45
CA SER A 157 6.22 5.72 -14.27
C SER A 157 4.83 5.34 -14.81
N GLU A 158 4.08 6.34 -15.24
CA GLU A 158 2.76 6.14 -15.86
C GLU A 158 2.84 5.22 -17.08
N ALA A 159 3.77 5.48 -18.00
CA ALA A 159 3.96 4.68 -19.22
C ALA A 159 4.30 3.21 -18.91
N ALA A 160 5.15 2.96 -17.91
CA ALA A 160 5.45 1.59 -17.48
C ALA A 160 4.21 0.92 -16.88
N CYS A 161 3.42 1.64 -16.08
CA CYS A 161 2.18 1.13 -15.50
C CYS A 161 1.10 0.85 -16.57
N GLU A 162 1.02 1.65 -17.63
CA GLU A 162 0.13 1.38 -18.77
C GLU A 162 0.50 0.07 -19.47
N LEU A 163 1.79 -0.16 -19.72
CA LEU A 163 2.27 -1.43 -20.29
C LEU A 163 1.95 -2.62 -19.38
N VAL A 164 2.12 -2.47 -18.06
CA VAL A 164 1.74 -3.52 -17.10
C VAL A 164 0.25 -3.82 -17.19
N ARG A 165 -0.61 -2.79 -17.21
CA ARG A 165 -2.07 -2.98 -17.32
C ARG A 165 -2.46 -3.69 -18.61
N GLU A 166 -1.86 -3.29 -19.73
CA GLU A 166 -2.10 -3.91 -21.04
C GLU A 166 -1.74 -5.40 -21.03
N ARG A 167 -0.54 -5.75 -20.56
CA ARG A 167 -0.04 -7.12 -20.58
C ARG A 167 -0.70 -8.01 -19.53
N ALA A 168 -0.94 -7.50 -18.32
CA ALA A 168 -1.70 -8.20 -17.31
C ALA A 168 -3.15 -8.47 -17.78
N GLY A 169 -3.75 -7.51 -18.51
CA GLY A 169 -5.06 -7.68 -19.14
C GLY A 169 -5.10 -8.78 -20.22
N ARG A 170 -3.95 -9.13 -20.82
CA ARG A 170 -3.79 -10.28 -21.72
C ARG A 170 -3.52 -11.60 -20.98
N GLY A 171 -3.39 -11.58 -19.67
CA GLY A 171 -3.07 -12.75 -18.85
C GLY A 171 -1.58 -13.12 -18.87
N GLU A 172 -0.68 -12.19 -19.24
CA GLU A 172 0.75 -12.45 -19.19
C GLU A 172 1.24 -12.61 -17.72
N PRO A 173 2.10 -13.60 -17.42
CA PRO A 173 2.66 -13.75 -16.08
C PRO A 173 3.53 -12.57 -15.65
N GLY A 174 3.40 -12.14 -14.39
CA GLY A 174 4.16 -11.02 -13.81
C GLY A 174 5.67 -11.03 -14.10
N PRO A 175 6.40 -12.16 -13.92
CA PRO A 175 7.82 -12.23 -14.26
C PRO A 175 8.14 -11.93 -15.73
N GLN A 176 7.26 -12.30 -16.67
CA GLN A 176 7.45 -12.02 -18.10
C GLN A 176 7.20 -10.53 -18.42
N ILE A 177 6.21 -9.92 -17.77
CA ILE A 177 5.95 -8.48 -17.86
C ILE A 177 7.16 -7.69 -17.35
N LEU A 178 7.69 -8.05 -16.18
CA LEU A 178 8.87 -7.43 -15.59
C LEU A 178 10.12 -7.59 -16.47
N ALA A 179 10.35 -8.80 -17.01
CA ALA A 179 11.45 -9.04 -17.94
C ALA A 179 11.36 -8.15 -19.20
N THR A 180 10.15 -7.92 -19.70
CA THR A 180 9.93 -7.02 -20.84
C THR A 180 10.23 -5.56 -20.48
N LEU A 181 9.75 -5.09 -19.32
CA LEU A 181 10.01 -3.72 -18.85
C LEU A 181 11.51 -3.44 -18.72
N LEU A 182 12.26 -4.41 -18.18
CA LEU A 182 13.70 -4.28 -17.97
C LEU A 182 14.52 -4.50 -19.25
N GLY A 183 14.05 -5.37 -20.15
CA GLY A 183 14.69 -5.62 -21.45
C GLY A 183 14.41 -4.54 -22.51
N GLY A 184 13.37 -3.73 -22.32
CA GLY A 184 13.00 -2.62 -23.22
C GLY A 184 13.77 -1.32 -23.00
N ALA A 185 14.58 -1.21 -21.93
CA ALA A 185 15.41 -0.03 -21.64
C ALA A 185 16.74 0.01 -22.42
N SER A 186 16.88 -0.85 -23.43
CA SER A 186 18.02 -0.86 -24.38
C SER A 186 17.51 -0.56 -25.80
N ALA A 187 17.12 0.69 -26.04
CA ALA A 187 16.95 1.25 -27.38
C ALA A 187 17.20 2.77 -27.36
#